data_AF-A0A2V7WHA3-F1
#
_entry.id   AF-A0A2V7WHA3-F1
#
_cell.length_a   1.000
_cell.length_b   1.000
_cell.length_c   1.000
_cell.angle_alpha   90.00
_cell.angle_beta   90.00
_cell.angle_gamma   90.00
#
_symmetry.space_group_name_H-M   'P 1'
#
loop_
_entity.id
_entity.type
_entity.pdbx_description
1 polymer ?
#
loop_
_entity_poly.entity_id
_entity_poly.type
_entity_poly.pdbx_seq_one_letter_code
_entity_poly.pdbx_strand_id
1 'polypeptide(L)'
;MPQPHSGRTLIDDCVHCGFCLPHCPTYVSWSEEMDSPRGRIVLMKGLAEGTLDYSDTVVGHFDRCLGCMACVTACPSGVKYDVLIEDTRAKIEEHHRRTVADKLHRKMIFTLFPYPRRLKALLVVLFLY
;
A
#
# COMPACT_ATOMS: atom_id res chain seq x y z
N MET A 1 12.67 -7.18 13.53
CA MET A 1 12.10 -8.28 14.32
C MET A 1 10.67 -7.87 14.68
N PRO A 2 9.62 -8.46 14.08
CA PRO A 2 8.24 -8.11 14.43
C PRO A 2 7.96 -8.51 15.88
N GLN A 3 7.41 -7.58 16.65
CA GLN A 3 7.16 -7.74 18.09
C GLN A 3 5.93 -8.64 18.33
N PRO A 4 5.97 -9.55 19.32
CA PRO A 4 4.81 -10.36 19.69
C PRO A 4 3.75 -9.47 20.36
N HIS A 5 2.56 -9.42 19.77
CA HIS A 5 1.41 -8.67 20.28
C HIS A 5 0.59 -9.58 21.18
N SER A 6 0.50 -9.20 22.46
CA SER A 6 -0.17 -9.98 23.50
C SER A 6 -1.69 -9.96 23.30
N GLY A 7 -2.25 -11.03 22.72
CA GLY A 7 -3.69 -11.36 22.78
C GLY A 7 -4.70 -10.45 22.07
N ARG A 8 -4.32 -9.25 21.61
CA ARG A 8 -5.14 -8.35 20.77
C ARG A 8 -4.56 -8.25 19.36
N THR A 9 -5.43 -8.16 18.35
CA THR A 9 -4.96 -7.95 16.97
C THR A 9 -4.42 -6.53 16.83
N LEU A 10 -3.30 -6.34 16.11
CA LEU A 10 -2.70 -5.01 15.89
C LEU A 10 -3.66 -4.02 15.22
N ILE A 11 -4.68 -4.54 14.52
CA ILE A 11 -5.74 -3.76 13.86
C ILE A 11 -6.62 -3.06 14.91
N ASP A 12 -6.90 -3.71 16.05
CA ASP A 12 -7.80 -3.19 17.09
C ASP A 12 -7.17 -2.09 17.96
N ASP A 13 -5.87 -1.82 17.82
CA ASP A 13 -5.21 -0.71 18.52
C ASP A 13 -5.61 0.67 17.97
N CYS A 14 -6.24 0.71 16.79
CA CYS A 14 -6.74 1.94 16.19
C CYS A 14 -8.05 2.38 16.84
N VAL A 15 -8.03 3.54 17.51
CA VAL A 15 -9.23 4.15 18.12
C VAL A 15 -9.96 5.16 17.20
N HIS A 16 -9.61 5.19 15.92
CA HIS A 16 -10.21 6.07 14.90
C HIS A 16 -10.10 7.59 15.17
N CYS A 17 -9.17 8.04 16.02
CA CYS A 17 -9.01 9.44 16.42
C CYS A 17 -8.65 10.42 15.28
N GLY A 18 -8.08 9.95 14.17
CA GLY A 18 -7.78 10.79 12.99
C GLY A 18 -6.46 11.57 13.03
N PHE A 19 -5.63 11.44 14.08
CA PHE A 19 -4.32 12.09 14.14
C PHE A 19 -3.39 11.73 12.98
N CYS A 20 -3.56 10.57 12.37
CA CYS A 20 -2.77 10.15 11.21
C CYS A 20 -3.14 10.88 9.90
N LEU A 21 -4.32 11.52 9.82
CA LEU A 21 -4.84 12.13 8.58
C LEU A 21 -3.94 13.25 8.03
N PRO A 22 -3.63 14.33 8.79
CA PRO A 22 -2.81 15.42 8.26
C PRO A 22 -1.37 15.01 7.96
N HIS A 23 -0.92 13.88 8.51
CA HIS A 23 0.42 13.34 8.27
C HIS A 23 0.49 12.37 7.08
N CYS A 24 -0.65 12.01 6.49
CA CYS A 24 -0.68 11.12 5.35
C CYS A 24 -0.73 11.91 4.04
N PRO A 25 0.35 11.89 3.22
CA PRO A 25 0.40 12.70 2.00
C PRO A 25 -0.66 12.33 0.97
N THR A 26 -1.07 11.05 0.92
CA THR A 26 -2.11 10.57 -0.01
C THR A 26 -3.48 11.11 0.37
N TYR A 27 -3.81 11.08 1.68
CA TYR A 27 -5.04 11.68 2.18
C TYR A 27 -5.05 13.19 1.97
N VAL A 28 -3.97 13.90 2.29
CA VAL A 28 -3.89 15.36 2.08
C VAL A 28 -4.05 15.73 0.61
N SER A 29 -3.56 14.89 -0.31
CA SER A 29 -3.64 15.16 -1.75
C SER A 29 -5.01 14.87 -2.35
N TRP A 30 -5.64 13.75 -1.98
CA TRP A 30 -6.89 13.30 -2.59
C TRP A 30 -8.14 13.56 -1.75
N SER A 31 -7.97 13.84 -0.45
CA SER A 31 -9.05 13.96 0.54
C SER A 31 -9.97 12.72 0.62
N GLU A 32 -9.51 11.57 0.13
CA GLU A 32 -10.20 10.30 0.20
C GLU A 32 -9.81 9.59 1.50
N GLU A 33 -10.75 9.40 2.42
CA GLU A 33 -10.47 8.82 3.73
C GLU A 33 -9.96 7.39 3.63
N MET A 34 -10.44 6.62 2.66
CA MET A 34 -9.98 5.24 2.45
C MET A 34 -8.52 5.17 1.98
N ASP A 35 -7.96 6.28 1.47
CA ASP A 35 -6.53 6.46 1.18
C ASP A 35 -5.71 6.95 2.37
N SER A 36 -6.31 7.10 3.55
CA SER A 36 -5.62 7.42 4.79
C SER A 36 -5.19 6.16 5.55
N PRO A 37 -4.27 6.28 6.54
CA PRO A 37 -3.88 5.15 7.38
C PRO A 37 -5.07 4.62 8.20
N ARG A 38 -5.92 5.51 8.72
CA ARG A 38 -7.14 5.16 9.45
C ARG A 38 -8.12 4.40 8.57
N GLY A 39 -8.44 4.93 7.38
CA GLY A 39 -9.36 4.28 6.46
C GLY A 39 -8.85 2.93 5.98
N ARG A 40 -7.54 2.80 5.72
CA ARG A 40 -6.92 1.51 5.40
C ARG A 40 -7.02 0.51 6.55
N ILE A 41 -6.90 0.93 7.81
CA ILE A 41 -7.10 0.01 8.94
C ILE A 41 -8.54 -0.51 8.98
N VAL A 42 -9.54 0.32 8.64
CA VAL A 42 -10.93 -0.15 8.48
C VAL A 42 -11.01 -1.23 7.38
N LEU A 43 -10.37 -0.99 6.23
CA LEU A 43 -10.32 -1.98 5.14
C LEU A 43 -9.62 -3.27 5.57
N MET A 44 -8.48 -3.16 6.27
CA MET A 44 -7.73 -4.31 6.81
C MET A 44 -8.62 -5.15 7.73
N LYS A 45 -9.40 -4.50 8.60
CA LYS A 45 -10.35 -5.18 9.49
C LYS A 45 -11.42 -5.92 8.70
N GLY A 46 -12.05 -5.27 7.73
CA GLY A 46 -13.08 -5.91 6.90
C GLY A 46 -12.53 -7.08 6.08
N LEU A 47 -11.31 -6.97 5.56
CA LEU A 47 -10.62 -8.07 4.88
C LEU A 47 -10.31 -9.24 5.84
N ALA A 48 -9.87 -8.93 7.07
CA ALA A 48 -9.56 -9.95 8.08
C ALA A 48 -10.81 -10.68 8.61
N GLU A 49 -11.92 -9.97 8.71
CA GLU A 49 -13.22 -10.52 9.13
C GLU A 49 -13.99 -11.21 7.99
N GLY A 50 -13.48 -11.14 6.75
CA GLY A 50 -14.15 -11.69 5.57
C GLY A 50 -15.43 -10.94 5.16
N THR A 51 -15.61 -9.70 5.65
CA THR A 51 -16.73 -8.83 5.28
C THR A 51 -16.44 -8.00 4.03
N LEU A 52 -15.18 -7.94 3.61
CA LEU A 52 -14.73 -7.31 2.36
C LEU A 52 -13.92 -8.29 1.51
N ASP A 53 -14.05 -8.16 0.20
CA ASP A 53 -13.26 -8.88 -0.80
C ASP A 53 -12.07 -8.04 -1.28
N TYR A 54 -11.03 -8.73 -1.79
CA TYR A 54 -9.86 -8.15 -2.45
C TYR A 54 -10.17 -7.60 -3.87
N SER A 55 -11.19 -6.73 -3.97
CA SER A 55 -11.59 -6.05 -5.20
C SER A 55 -10.56 -5.02 -5.66
N ASP A 56 -10.59 -4.65 -6.96
CA ASP A 56 -9.72 -3.62 -7.54
C ASP A 56 -9.78 -2.30 -6.74
N THR A 57 -10.99 -1.90 -6.31
CA THR A 57 -11.19 -0.67 -5.53
C THR A 57 -10.49 -0.74 -4.16
N VAL A 58 -10.71 -1.84 -3.41
CA VAL A 58 -10.09 -2.03 -2.10
C VAL A 58 -8.57 -2.08 -2.22
N VAL A 59 -8.06 -2.85 -3.18
CA VAL A 59 -6.62 -2.98 -3.43
C VAL A 59 -5.99 -1.65 -3.85
N GLY A 60 -6.69 -0.86 -4.67
CA GLY A 60 -6.23 0.47 -5.09
C GLY A 60 -5.92 1.41 -3.92
N HIS A 61 -6.70 1.35 -2.83
CA HIS A 61 -6.42 2.14 -1.63
C HIS A 61 -5.07 1.77 -0.99
N PHE A 62 -4.68 0.50 -0.99
CA PHE A 62 -3.40 0.03 -0.47
C PHE A 62 -2.22 0.31 -1.41
N ASP A 63 -2.44 0.20 -2.72
CA ASP A 63 -1.44 0.50 -3.75
C ASP A 63 -1.07 1.99 -3.76
N ARG A 64 -2.02 2.87 -3.41
CA ARG A 64 -1.78 4.30 -3.21
C ARG A 64 -0.87 4.62 -2.02
N CYS A 65 -0.71 3.72 -1.05
CA CYS A 65 0.11 3.97 0.13
C CYS A 65 1.59 4.11 -0.25
N LEU A 66 2.20 5.27 -0.02
CA LEU A 66 3.61 5.49 -0.34
C LEU A 66 4.60 4.75 0.58
N GLY A 67 4.13 4.24 1.73
CA GLY A 67 5.02 3.61 2.71
C GLY A 67 5.96 4.58 3.44
N CYS A 68 5.60 5.86 3.56
CA CYS A 68 6.44 6.88 4.20
C CYS A 68 6.50 6.79 5.74
N MET A 69 5.59 6.03 6.36
CA MET A 69 5.49 5.78 7.80
C MET A 69 5.32 7.01 8.72
N ALA A 70 5.05 8.20 8.18
CA ALA A 70 4.73 9.39 8.98
C ALA A 70 3.53 9.20 9.92
N CYS A 71 2.60 8.33 9.55
CA CYS A 71 1.44 7.96 10.35
C CYS A 71 1.80 7.19 11.63
N VAL A 72 2.87 6.39 11.62
CA VAL A 72 3.31 5.61 12.79
C VAL A 72 3.79 6.56 13.88
N THR A 73 4.63 7.54 13.53
CA THR A 73 5.15 8.54 14.47
C THR A 73 4.08 9.50 14.97
N ALA A 74 3.07 9.78 14.15
CA ALA A 74 1.97 10.69 14.52
C ALA A 74 0.90 10.03 15.39
N CYS A 75 0.85 8.69 15.48
CA CYS A 75 -0.23 7.99 16.14
C CYS A 75 -0.06 8.00 17.67
N PRO A 76 -0.96 8.65 18.44
CA PRO A 76 -0.89 8.64 19.90
C PRO A 76 -1.22 7.26 20.50
N SER A 77 -1.99 6.45 19.79
CA SER A 77 -2.34 5.07 20.19
C SER A 77 -1.23 4.07 19.90
N GLY A 78 -0.15 4.47 19.22
CA GLY A 78 1.00 3.61 18.97
C GLY A 78 0.75 2.47 17.96
N VAL A 79 -0.25 2.61 17.09
CA VAL A 79 -0.60 1.60 16.07
C VAL A 79 0.62 1.25 15.21
N LYS A 80 0.92 -0.04 15.10
CA LYS A 80 2.02 -0.59 14.28
C LYS A 80 1.62 -0.70 12.81
N TYR A 81 1.37 0.46 12.20
CA TYR A 81 0.90 0.54 10.82
C TYR A 81 1.89 -0.04 9.81
N ASP A 82 3.19 0.05 10.08
CA ASP A 82 4.28 -0.57 9.34
C ASP A 82 4.11 -2.09 9.21
N VAL A 83 3.82 -2.77 10.32
CA VAL A 83 3.58 -4.22 10.33
C VAL A 83 2.28 -4.56 9.61
N LEU A 84 1.22 -3.77 9.86
CA LEU A 84 -0.09 -3.98 9.26
C LEU A 84 -0.08 -3.86 7.73
N ILE A 85 0.58 -2.83 7.18
CA ILE A 85 0.61 -2.61 5.73
C ILE A 85 1.45 -3.66 5.01
N GLU A 86 2.52 -4.15 5.62
CA GLU A 86 3.34 -5.23 5.07
C GLU A 86 2.56 -6.55 5.00
N ASP A 87 1.92 -6.97 6.10
CA ASP A 87 1.09 -8.18 6.13
C ASP A 87 -0.07 -8.09 5.13
N THR A 88 -0.74 -6.95 5.08
CA THR A 88 -1.87 -6.74 4.17
C THR A 88 -1.44 -6.80 2.71
N ARG A 89 -0.28 -6.21 2.35
CA ARG A 89 0.24 -6.27 0.98
C ARG A 89 0.62 -7.68 0.55
N ALA A 90 1.17 -8.48 1.47
CA ALA A 90 1.45 -9.88 1.19
C ALA A 90 0.16 -10.65 0.88
N LYS A 91 -0.87 -10.48 1.72
CA LYS A 91 -2.20 -11.08 1.50
C LYS A 91 -2.87 -10.62 0.21
N ILE A 92 -2.76 -9.34 -0.15
CA ILE A 92 -3.24 -8.82 -1.43
C ILE A 92 -2.56 -9.53 -2.60
N GLU A 93 -1.24 -9.72 -2.57
CA GLU A 93 -0.54 -10.41 -3.67
C GLU A 93 -1.01 -11.87 -3.84
N GLU A 94 -1.39 -12.53 -2.74
CA GLU A 94 -1.90 -13.90 -2.76
C GLU A 94 -3.34 -14.00 -3.28
N HIS A 95 -4.21 -13.05 -2.91
CA HIS A 95 -5.65 -13.15 -3.15
C HIS A 95 -6.15 -12.31 -4.34
N HIS A 96 -5.39 -11.29 -4.76
CA HIS A 96 -5.78 -10.37 -5.81
C HIS A 96 -5.06 -10.64 -7.15
N ARG A 97 -5.83 -10.85 -8.22
CA ARG A 97 -5.27 -11.08 -9.57
C ARG A 97 -5.14 -9.78 -10.35
N ARG A 98 -3.93 -9.21 -10.38
CA ARG A 98 -3.62 -8.06 -11.26
C ARG A 98 -3.70 -8.43 -12.74
N THR A 99 -4.12 -7.46 -13.56
CA THR A 99 -4.24 -7.61 -15.02
C THR A 99 -2.88 -7.91 -15.68
N VAL A 100 -2.90 -8.58 -16.83
CA VAL A 100 -1.67 -8.90 -17.59
C VAL A 100 -0.95 -7.62 -18.02
N ALA A 101 -1.70 -6.59 -18.41
CA ALA A 101 -1.16 -5.29 -18.77
C ALA A 101 -0.35 -4.67 -17.61
N ASP A 102 -0.89 -4.74 -16.40
CA ASP A 102 -0.23 -4.17 -15.22
C ASP A 102 1.05 -4.96 -14.84
N LYS A 103 0.98 -6.29 -14.89
CA LYS A 103 2.16 -7.16 -14.71
C LYS A 103 3.25 -6.88 -15.75
N LEU A 104 2.87 -6.70 -17.01
CA LEU A 104 3.80 -6.39 -18.09
C LEU A 104 4.42 -5.00 -17.90
N HIS A 105 3.61 -4.00 -17.58
CA HIS A 105 4.08 -2.63 -17.34
C HIS A 105 5.11 -2.57 -16.20
N ARG A 106 4.78 -3.18 -15.05
CA ARG A 106 5.69 -3.28 -13.91
C ARG A 106 6.99 -4.00 -14.29
N LYS A 107 6.90 -5.11 -15.02
CA LYS A 107 8.08 -5.85 -15.51
C LYS A 107 8.93 -4.99 -16.45
N MET A 108 8.32 -4.24 -17.36
CA MET A 108 9.05 -3.33 -18.25
C MET A 108 9.81 -2.27 -17.47
N ILE A 109 9.16 -1.58 -16.51
CA ILE A 109 9.82 -0.56 -15.68
C ILE A 109 11.05 -1.16 -14.97
N PHE A 110 10.89 -2.27 -14.24
CA PHE A 110 11.99 -2.85 -13.46
C PHE A 110 13.06 -3.55 -14.30
N THR A 111 12.82 -3.84 -15.58
CA THR A 111 13.82 -4.44 -16.48
C THR A 111 14.53 -3.42 -17.37
N LEU A 112 13.95 -2.23 -17.58
CA LEU A 112 14.48 -1.17 -18.42
C LEU A 112 15.12 -0.03 -17.61
N PHE A 113 14.40 0.55 -16.65
CA PHE A 113 14.83 1.77 -15.96
C PHE A 113 16.10 1.58 -15.11
N PRO A 114 16.28 0.48 -14.34
CA PRO A 114 17.51 0.26 -13.58
C PRO A 114 18.75 -0.04 -14.45
N TYR A 115 18.57 -0.32 -15.75
CA TYR A 115 19.62 -0.79 -16.64
C TYR A 115 19.85 0.21 -17.79
N PRO A 116 20.69 1.25 -17.58
CA PRO A 116 20.82 2.37 -18.52
C PRO A 116 21.29 1.94 -19.93
N ARG A 117 22.00 0.81 -20.06
CA ARG A 117 22.38 0.25 -21.38
C ARG A 117 21.17 -0.24 -22.17
N ARG A 118 20.20 -0.90 -21.51
CA ARG A 118 18.96 -1.38 -22.15
C ARG A 118 18.08 -0.21 -22.56
N LEU A 119 17.95 0.78 -21.68
CA LEU A 119 17.21 2.01 -21.96
C LEU A 119 17.83 2.78 -23.13
N LYS A 120 19.16 2.94 -23.18
CA LYS A 120 19.86 3.59 -24.29
C LYS A 120 19.68 2.84 -25.61
N ALA A 121 19.82 1.51 -25.61
CA ALA A 121 19.59 0.71 -26.82
C ALA A 121 18.15 0.87 -27.34
N LEU A 122 17.16 0.85 -26.43
CA LEU A 122 15.76 1.06 -26.80
C LEU A 122 15.52 2.47 -27.35
N LEU A 123 16.11 3.51 -26.74
CA LEU A 123 16.06 4.89 -27.23
C LEU A 123 16.67 5.05 -28.63
N VAL A 124 17.81 4.39 -28.91
CA VAL A 124 18.43 4.41 -30.24
C VAL A 124 17.52 3.74 -31.28
N VAL A 125 16.92 2.61 -30.95
CA VAL A 125 15.94 1.94 -31.83
C VAL A 125 14.72 2.82 -32.09
N LEU A 126 14.21 3.49 -31.06
CA LEU A 126 13.04 4.38 -31.15
C LEU A 126 13.33 5.68 -31.91
N PHE A 127 14.59 6.10 -31.96
CA PHE A 127 15.03 7.27 -32.74
C PHE A 127 15.31 6.93 -34.21
N LEU A 128 15.50 5.65 -34.53
CA LEU A 128 15.76 5.14 -35.89
C LEU A 128 14.50 4.62 -36.60
N TYR A 129 13.36 4.55 -35.91
CA TYR A 129 12.05 4.16 -36.43
C TYR A 129 11.19 5.40 -36.66
#